data_AF-A0A850GBY0-F1
#
_entry.id   AF-A0A850GBY0-F1
#
_cell.length_a   1.000
_cell.length_b   1.000
_cell.length_c   1.000
_cell.angle_alpha   90.00
_cell.angle_beta   90.00
_cell.angle_gamma   90.00
#
_symmetry.space_group_name_H-M   'P 1'
#
loop_
_entity.id
_entity.type
_entity.pdbx_description
1 polymer ?
#
loop_
_entity_poly.entity_id
_entity_poly.type
_entity_poly.pdbx_seq_one_letter_code
_entity_poly.pdbx_strand_id
1 'polypeptide(L)'
;MTVKPTTTKWHTIGQLLTGLVLGGALTFGGLALAGKLKPPGEPEALVALAQTVEASDRKVDVMLERGDVSGGIAALESLREIPWPSRERGGDAAVQLRHDAYGRLLRLRLDHPQVDAKTGKQLLELADEGLGREWEQLDPNPFTARLLALRGEVLEGLGRDDDALLLYEQALDMNRDLLDEVIQEVGR
;
A
#
# COMPACT_ATOMS: atom_id res chain seq x y z
N MET A 1 -38.22 -14.21 -28.87
CA MET A 1 -37.58 -14.35 -27.55
C MET A 1 -36.12 -14.02 -27.72
N THR A 2 -35.73 -12.82 -27.31
CA THR A 2 -34.40 -12.26 -27.57
C THR A 2 -33.91 -11.67 -26.26
N VAL A 3 -32.98 -12.37 -25.62
CA VAL A 3 -32.35 -11.96 -24.37
C VAL A 3 -31.37 -10.83 -24.70
N LYS A 4 -31.58 -9.65 -24.13
CA LYS A 4 -30.60 -8.54 -24.18
C LYS A 4 -29.45 -8.87 -23.20
N PRO A 5 -28.18 -8.67 -23.59
CA PRO A 5 -27.08 -8.78 -22.64
C PRO A 5 -27.09 -7.58 -21.69
N THR A 6 -27.00 -7.88 -20.40
CA THR A 6 -26.82 -6.94 -19.30
C THR A 6 -25.41 -6.36 -19.36
N THR A 7 -25.29 -5.07 -19.70
CA THR A 7 -24.04 -4.33 -19.58
C THR A 7 -23.83 -3.92 -18.13
N THR A 8 -23.02 -4.67 -17.40
CA THR A 8 -22.56 -4.26 -16.07
C THR A 8 -21.49 -3.17 -16.24
N LYS A 9 -21.86 -1.93 -15.91
CA LYS A 9 -20.92 -0.80 -15.82
C LYS A 9 -20.15 -0.88 -14.51
N TRP A 10 -18.95 -1.44 -14.53
CA TRP A 10 -17.96 -1.20 -13.49
C TRP A 10 -17.18 0.07 -13.86
N HIS A 11 -17.37 1.13 -13.09
CA HIS A 11 -16.57 2.34 -13.24
C HIS A 11 -15.20 2.10 -12.65
N THR A 12 -14.23 2.13 -13.56
CA THR A 12 -12.80 2.19 -13.37
C THR A 12 -12.38 3.30 -12.40
N ILE A 13 -11.95 2.93 -11.19
CA ILE A 13 -11.15 3.81 -10.32
C ILE A 13 -9.76 3.19 -10.03
N GLY A 14 -9.57 1.88 -10.26
CA GLY A 14 -8.29 1.19 -10.03
C GLY A 14 -7.23 1.28 -11.14
N GLN A 15 -7.47 1.98 -12.26
CA GLN A 15 -6.53 1.99 -13.40
C GLN A 15 -5.58 3.20 -13.47
N LEU A 16 -5.65 4.14 -12.51
CA LEU A 16 -4.78 5.33 -12.56
C LEU A 16 -3.35 5.08 -12.06
N LEU A 17 -3.04 3.92 -11.48
CA LEU A 17 -1.67 3.61 -11.04
C LEU A 17 -1.00 2.46 -11.82
N THR A 18 -1.77 1.56 -12.45
CA THR A 18 -1.19 0.42 -13.18
C THR A 18 -0.86 0.71 -14.64
N GLY A 19 -1.48 1.74 -15.24
CA GLY A 19 -1.09 2.22 -16.58
C GLY A 19 0.28 2.90 -16.63
N LEU A 20 0.88 3.20 -15.47
CA LEU A 20 2.10 3.99 -15.33
C LEU A 20 3.39 3.13 -15.36
N VAL A 21 3.30 1.82 -15.15
CA VAL A 21 4.49 0.96 -14.99
C VAL A 21 5.19 0.68 -16.33
N LEU A 22 4.46 0.58 -17.44
CA LEU A 22 5.06 0.52 -18.79
C LEU A 22 5.33 1.90 -19.42
N GLY A 23 4.76 2.96 -18.84
CA GLY A 23 5.20 4.35 -19.04
C GLY A 23 6.44 4.71 -18.19
N GLY A 24 6.97 3.77 -17.39
CA GLY A 24 8.03 4.03 -16.41
C GLY A 24 9.33 4.55 -17.02
N ALA A 25 9.69 4.16 -18.24
CA ALA A 25 10.93 4.62 -18.88
C ALA A 25 10.93 6.11 -19.26
N LEU A 26 9.75 6.75 -19.40
CA LEU A 26 9.64 8.21 -19.62
C LEU A 26 9.26 8.97 -18.34
N THR A 27 8.82 8.28 -17.28
CA THR A 27 8.25 8.91 -16.07
C THR A 27 9.18 8.89 -14.86
N PHE A 28 10.32 8.19 -14.89
CA PHE A 28 11.39 8.47 -13.92
C PHE A 28 12.08 9.81 -14.20
N GLY A 29 11.96 10.35 -15.42
CA GLY A 29 12.25 11.76 -15.70
C GLY A 29 11.19 12.69 -15.10
N GLY A 30 9.90 12.35 -15.26
CA GLY A 30 8.78 13.21 -14.82
C GLY A 30 8.58 13.38 -13.31
N LEU A 31 8.79 12.32 -12.51
CA LEU A 31 8.63 12.38 -11.05
C LEU A 31 9.89 12.88 -10.31
N ALA A 32 11.08 12.73 -10.91
CA ALA A 32 12.27 13.42 -10.43
C ALA A 32 12.20 14.95 -10.70
N LEU A 33 11.39 15.37 -11.68
CA LEU A 33 11.26 16.77 -12.11
C LEU A 33 10.41 17.66 -11.17
N ALA A 34 9.76 17.11 -10.14
CA ALA A 34 9.04 17.88 -9.12
C ALA A 34 9.77 18.01 -7.76
N GLY A 35 10.88 17.28 -7.55
CA GLY A 35 11.67 17.34 -6.31
C GLY A 35 11.02 16.76 -5.05
N LYS A 36 9.87 16.07 -5.17
CA LYS A 36 9.04 15.59 -4.04
C LYS A 36 9.38 14.18 -3.53
N LEU A 37 10.37 13.49 -4.11
CA LEU A 37 10.78 12.17 -3.65
C LEU A 37 12.29 12.04 -3.73
N LYS A 38 12.89 11.40 -2.72
CA LYS A 38 14.28 10.98 -2.78
C LYS A 38 14.43 9.95 -3.92
N PRO A 39 15.25 10.24 -4.95
CA PRO A 39 15.46 9.30 -6.05
C PRO A 39 16.15 8.03 -5.55
N PRO A 40 15.90 6.87 -6.18
CA PRO A 40 16.58 5.63 -5.83
C PRO A 40 18.08 5.74 -6.15
N GLY A 41 18.92 5.22 -5.25
CA GLY A 41 20.34 4.99 -5.55
C GLY A 41 20.54 3.89 -6.59
N GLU A 42 19.60 2.94 -6.69
CA GLU A 42 19.59 1.82 -7.64
C GLU A 42 18.21 1.70 -8.31
N PRO A 43 17.98 2.40 -9.44
CA PRO A 43 16.71 2.40 -10.14
C PRO A 43 16.23 1.01 -10.57
N GLU A 44 17.15 0.12 -10.95
CA GLU A 44 16.83 -1.25 -11.37
C GLU A 44 16.23 -2.08 -10.23
N ALA A 45 16.70 -1.86 -8.99
CA ALA A 45 16.17 -2.53 -7.81
C ALA A 45 14.72 -2.07 -7.53
N LEU A 46 14.44 -0.77 -7.68
CA LEU A 46 13.09 -0.24 -7.55
C LEU A 46 12.15 -0.79 -8.64
N VAL A 47 12.59 -0.85 -9.89
CA VAL A 47 11.79 -1.38 -11.00
C VAL A 47 11.48 -2.86 -10.79
N ALA A 48 12.48 -3.67 -10.42
CA ALA A 48 12.28 -5.09 -10.14
C ALA A 48 11.32 -5.31 -8.96
N LEU A 49 11.44 -4.50 -7.90
CA LEU A 49 10.50 -4.53 -6.77
C LEU A 49 9.08 -4.20 -7.23
N ALA A 50 8.88 -3.09 -7.97
CA ALA A 50 7.58 -2.66 -8.44
C ALA A 50 6.88 -3.73 -9.29
N GLN A 51 7.62 -4.37 -10.21
CA GLN A 51 7.09 -5.48 -11.02
C GLN A 51 6.73 -6.71 -10.18
N THR A 52 7.51 -6.99 -9.14
CA THR A 52 7.26 -8.11 -8.22
C THR A 52 6.00 -7.88 -7.39
N VAL A 53 5.82 -6.65 -6.87
CA VAL A 53 4.63 -6.24 -6.12
C VAL A 53 3.39 -6.30 -7.03
N GLU A 54 3.45 -5.71 -8.23
CA GLU A 54 2.34 -5.72 -9.19
C GLU A 54 1.88 -7.14 -9.55
N ALA A 55 2.83 -8.04 -9.84
CA ALA A 55 2.52 -9.43 -10.17
C ALA A 55 1.90 -10.18 -8.97
N SER A 56 2.39 -9.90 -7.76
CA SER A 56 1.86 -10.46 -6.51
C SER A 56 0.45 -9.97 -6.24
N ASP A 57 0.19 -8.68 -6.40
CA ASP A 57 -1.14 -8.09 -6.21
C ASP A 57 -2.18 -8.66 -7.15
N ARG A 58 -1.84 -8.81 -8.44
CA ARG A 58 -2.71 -9.46 -9.42
C ARG A 58 -3.00 -10.91 -9.08
N LYS A 59 -2.00 -11.64 -8.59
CA LYS A 59 -2.17 -13.02 -8.12
C LYS A 59 -3.14 -13.07 -6.94
N VAL A 60 -2.99 -12.14 -5.98
CA VAL A 60 -3.90 -12.02 -4.83
C VAL A 60 -5.32 -11.69 -5.30
N ASP A 61 -5.49 -10.74 -6.21
CA ASP A 61 -6.83 -10.39 -6.74
C ASP A 61 -7.53 -11.61 -7.34
N VAL A 62 -6.84 -12.36 -8.20
CA VAL A 62 -7.38 -13.60 -8.81
C VAL A 62 -7.74 -14.65 -7.75
N MET A 63 -6.99 -14.74 -6.65
CA MET A 63 -7.30 -15.65 -5.54
C MET A 63 -8.55 -15.19 -4.78
N LEU A 64 -8.64 -13.90 -4.45
CA LEU A 64 -9.78 -13.33 -3.74
C LEU A 64 -11.07 -13.44 -4.56
N GLU A 65 -11.01 -13.20 -5.88
CA GLU A 65 -12.14 -13.40 -6.80
C GLU A 65 -12.68 -14.85 -6.79
N ARG A 66 -11.81 -15.83 -6.50
CA ARG A 66 -12.17 -17.24 -6.37
C ARG A 66 -12.60 -17.63 -4.95
N GLY A 67 -12.60 -16.68 -4.01
CA GLY A 67 -12.85 -16.92 -2.59
C GLY A 67 -11.68 -17.56 -1.84
N ASP A 68 -10.49 -17.65 -2.47
CA ASP A 68 -9.29 -18.21 -1.85
C ASP A 68 -8.53 -17.14 -1.04
N VAL A 69 -9.13 -16.73 0.08
CA VAL A 69 -8.53 -15.76 1.01
C VAL A 69 -7.22 -16.29 1.61
N SER A 70 -7.17 -17.59 1.93
CA SER A 70 -5.95 -18.21 2.50
C SER A 70 -4.79 -18.16 1.51
N GLY A 71 -5.05 -18.42 0.22
CA GLY A 71 -4.05 -18.30 -0.83
C GLY A 71 -3.59 -16.86 -1.03
N GLY A 72 -4.51 -15.90 -0.99
CA GLY A 72 -4.19 -14.47 -1.05
C GLY A 72 -3.27 -14.02 0.09
N ILE A 73 -3.60 -14.40 1.33
CA ILE A 73 -2.74 -14.15 2.50
C ILE A 73 -1.37 -14.81 2.32
N ALA A 74 -1.31 -16.08 1.92
CA ALA A 74 -0.05 -16.80 1.72
C ALA A 74 0.83 -16.16 0.63
N ALA A 75 0.23 -15.59 -0.42
CA ALA A 75 0.97 -14.88 -1.46
C ALA A 75 1.62 -13.59 -0.95
N LEU A 76 0.90 -12.80 -0.14
CA LEU A 76 1.45 -11.58 0.49
C LEU A 76 2.48 -11.90 1.57
N GLU A 77 2.30 -12.98 2.33
CA GLU A 77 3.33 -13.50 3.23
C GLU A 77 4.60 -13.87 2.45
N SER A 78 4.47 -14.54 1.30
CA SER A 78 5.63 -14.85 0.44
C SER A 78 6.30 -13.59 -0.11
N LEU A 79 5.52 -12.55 -0.42
CA LEU A 79 6.06 -11.24 -0.82
C LEU A 79 6.81 -10.57 0.33
N ARG A 80 6.34 -10.73 1.57
CA ARG A 80 7.01 -10.20 2.77
C ARG A 80 8.44 -10.71 2.91
N GLU A 81 8.65 -12.01 2.63
CA GLU A 81 9.95 -12.69 2.79
C GLU A 81 11.01 -12.32 1.74
N ILE A 82 10.67 -11.54 0.70
CA ILE A 82 11.68 -11.07 -0.24
C ILE A 82 12.53 -9.95 0.38
N PRO A 83 13.78 -9.75 -0.05
CA PRO A 83 14.55 -8.59 0.37
C PRO A 83 13.92 -7.28 -0.11
N TRP A 84 13.52 -6.42 0.82
CA TRP A 84 13.08 -5.06 0.53
C TRP A 84 14.29 -4.12 0.44
N PRO A 85 14.46 -3.36 -0.66
CA PRO A 85 15.53 -2.39 -0.75
C PRO A 85 15.34 -1.28 0.28
N SER A 86 16.43 -0.87 0.91
CA SER A 86 16.40 0.26 1.86
C SER A 86 16.05 1.57 1.15
N ARG A 87 15.67 2.59 1.92
CA ARG A 87 15.40 3.94 1.40
C ARG A 87 16.58 4.50 0.60
N GLU A 88 17.82 4.18 0.96
CA GLU A 88 19.02 4.61 0.21
C GLU A 88 19.08 4.00 -1.19
N ARG A 89 18.72 2.72 -1.33
CA ARG A 89 18.81 2.00 -2.60
C ARG A 89 17.56 2.21 -3.45
N GLY A 90 16.38 2.00 -2.87
CA GLY A 90 15.10 2.04 -3.58
C GLY A 90 14.37 3.40 -3.53
N GLY A 91 14.91 4.39 -2.81
CA GLY A 91 14.27 5.69 -2.64
C GLY A 91 13.00 5.62 -1.80
N ASP A 92 12.25 6.73 -1.78
CA ASP A 92 10.99 6.82 -1.04
C ASP A 92 9.92 5.89 -1.63
N ALA A 93 9.94 5.68 -2.95
CA ALA A 93 9.01 4.80 -3.65
C ALA A 93 9.09 3.34 -3.19
N ALA A 94 10.28 2.83 -2.89
CA ALA A 94 10.42 1.46 -2.36
C ALA A 94 9.79 1.32 -0.98
N VAL A 95 9.93 2.33 -0.13
CA VAL A 95 9.32 2.35 1.21
C VAL A 95 7.79 2.42 1.08
N GLN A 96 7.28 3.26 0.17
CA GLN A 96 5.84 3.34 -0.10
C GLN A 96 5.25 2.03 -0.64
N LEU A 97 5.96 1.31 -1.53
CA LEU A 97 5.56 -0.02 -2.00
C LEU A 97 5.51 -1.05 -0.87
N ARG A 98 6.45 -0.97 0.09
CA ARG A 98 6.41 -1.79 1.31
C ARG A 98 5.16 -1.49 2.13
N HIS A 99 4.84 -0.22 2.35
CA HIS A 99 3.67 0.18 3.12
C HIS A 99 2.37 -0.31 2.49
N ASP A 100 2.26 -0.25 1.16
CA ASP A 100 1.09 -0.75 0.43
C ASP A 100 0.93 -2.28 0.58
N ALA A 101 2.00 -3.04 0.32
CA ALA A 101 1.98 -4.51 0.41
C ALA A 101 1.62 -4.99 1.83
N TYR A 102 2.22 -4.40 2.86
CA TYR A 102 1.93 -4.73 4.25
C TYR A 102 0.54 -4.25 4.67
N GLY A 103 0.12 -3.06 4.24
CA GLY A 103 -1.23 -2.55 4.48
C GLY A 103 -2.31 -3.46 3.88
N ARG A 104 -2.07 -4.01 2.69
CA ARG A 104 -2.97 -4.99 2.07
C ARG A 104 -3.03 -6.29 2.84
N LEU A 105 -1.88 -6.83 3.27
CA LEU A 105 -1.83 -8.05 4.08
C LEU A 105 -2.55 -7.85 5.42
N LEU A 106 -2.27 -6.75 6.11
CA LEU A 106 -2.87 -6.44 7.41
C LEU A 106 -4.38 -6.25 7.28
N ARG A 107 -4.86 -5.54 6.25
CA ARG A 107 -6.30 -5.40 5.98
C ARG A 107 -6.97 -6.76 5.77
N LEU A 108 -6.41 -7.64 4.94
CA LEU A 108 -6.96 -8.97 4.71
C LEU A 108 -7.06 -9.79 5.99
N ARG A 109 -6.06 -9.69 6.88
CA ARG A 109 -6.07 -10.39 8.17
C ARG A 109 -7.13 -9.83 9.13
N LEU A 110 -7.32 -8.50 9.14
CA LEU A 110 -8.36 -7.84 9.95
C LEU A 110 -9.77 -8.15 9.43
N ASP A 111 -9.96 -8.24 8.11
CA ASP A 111 -11.24 -8.61 7.48
C ASP A 111 -11.58 -10.10 7.66
N HIS A 112 -10.57 -10.95 7.79
CA HIS A 112 -10.72 -12.40 7.84
C HIS A 112 -9.94 -13.02 9.02
N PRO A 113 -10.25 -12.66 10.28
CA PRO A 113 -9.47 -13.05 11.46
C PRO A 113 -9.43 -14.56 11.70
N GLN A 114 -10.37 -15.32 11.14
CA GLN A 114 -10.44 -16.78 11.20
C GLN A 114 -9.48 -17.50 10.26
N VAL A 115 -8.91 -16.82 9.25
CA VAL A 115 -8.02 -17.42 8.24
C VAL A 115 -6.56 -17.21 8.67
N ASP A 116 -5.85 -18.31 8.99
CA ASP A 116 -4.48 -18.25 9.57
C ASP A 116 -4.41 -17.23 10.73
N ALA A 117 -5.21 -17.49 11.77
CA ALA A 117 -5.43 -16.56 12.86
C ALA A 117 -4.13 -16.05 13.49
N LYS A 118 -4.03 -14.73 13.62
CA LYS A 118 -2.95 -14.03 14.32
C LYS A 118 -3.49 -13.35 15.57
N THR A 119 -2.67 -13.27 16.61
CA THR A 119 -2.97 -12.44 17.77
C THR A 119 -2.82 -10.96 17.41
N GLY A 120 -3.50 -10.06 18.14
CA GLY A 120 -3.33 -8.62 17.93
C GLY A 120 -1.87 -8.16 18.09
N LYS A 121 -1.09 -8.81 18.95
CA LYS A 121 0.36 -8.55 19.07
C LYS A 121 1.11 -8.89 17.78
N GLN A 122 0.83 -10.03 17.16
CA GLN A 122 1.44 -10.42 15.88
C GLN A 122 1.02 -9.48 14.73
N LEU A 123 -0.22 -8.99 14.75
CA LEU A 123 -0.68 -7.99 13.78
C LEU A 123 0.02 -6.64 13.98
N LEU A 124 0.30 -6.26 15.23
CA LEU A 124 1.04 -5.05 15.55
C LEU A 124 2.51 -5.17 15.10
N GLU A 125 3.14 -6.31 15.35
CA GLU A 125 4.50 -6.61 14.86
C GLU A 125 4.55 -6.54 13.33
N LEU A 126 3.55 -7.08 12.63
CA LEU A 126 3.43 -6.98 11.18
C LEU A 126 3.31 -5.53 10.70
N ALA A 127 2.50 -4.71 11.37
CA ALA A 127 2.35 -3.30 11.05
C ALA A 127 3.67 -2.53 11.24
N ASP A 128 4.35 -2.78 12.36
CA ASP A 128 5.65 -2.17 12.70
C ASP A 128 6.75 -2.57 11.71
N GLU A 129 6.78 -3.83 11.28
CA GLU A 129 7.68 -4.33 10.24
C GLU A 129 7.44 -3.63 8.89
N GLY A 130 6.17 -3.49 8.50
CA GLY A 130 5.78 -2.81 7.28
C GLY A 130 6.19 -1.34 7.26
N LEU A 131 5.93 -0.61 8.35
CA LEU A 131 6.31 0.79 8.50
C LEU A 131 7.84 0.98 8.52
N GLY A 132 8.56 0.07 9.18
CA GLY A 132 9.98 0.25 9.46
C GLY A 132 10.26 1.54 10.26
N ARG A 133 11.49 2.06 10.18
CA ARG A 133 11.87 3.33 10.84
C ARG A 133 11.92 4.51 9.89
N GLU A 134 11.86 4.24 8.60
CA GLU A 134 12.06 5.21 7.53
C GLU A 134 10.81 6.05 7.27
N TRP A 135 9.63 5.59 7.68
CA TRP A 135 8.36 6.24 7.38
C TRP A 135 8.27 7.67 7.92
N GLU A 136 8.88 7.95 9.07
CA GLU A 136 8.93 9.29 9.68
C GLU A 136 9.70 10.31 8.83
N GLN A 137 10.50 9.85 7.86
CA GLN A 137 11.30 10.69 6.96
C GLN A 137 10.68 10.84 5.57
N LEU A 138 9.52 10.23 5.34
CA LEU A 138 8.80 10.34 4.09
C LEU A 138 7.93 11.60 4.11
N ASP A 139 7.79 12.23 2.94
CA ASP A 139 6.71 13.17 2.73
C ASP A 139 5.34 12.45 2.89
N PRO A 140 4.28 13.20 3.28
CA PRO A 140 2.93 12.63 3.39
C PRO A 140 2.56 11.83 2.15
N ASN A 141 2.05 10.61 2.34
CA ASN A 141 1.66 9.74 1.25
C ASN A 141 0.54 8.78 1.69
N PRO A 142 -0.34 8.37 0.77
CA PRO A 142 -1.56 7.66 1.12
C PRO A 142 -1.30 6.25 1.67
N PHE A 143 -0.21 5.60 1.25
CA PHE A 143 0.14 4.25 1.68
C PHE A 143 0.58 4.22 3.14
N THR A 144 1.39 5.21 3.56
CA THR A 144 1.82 5.38 4.96
C THR A 144 0.64 5.74 5.86
N ALA A 145 -0.18 6.72 5.44
CA ALA A 145 -1.38 7.09 6.17
C ALA A 145 -2.32 5.89 6.39
N ARG A 146 -2.53 5.07 5.34
CA ARG A 146 -3.33 3.85 5.44
C ARG A 146 -2.73 2.84 6.43
N LEU A 147 -1.43 2.59 6.38
CA LEU A 147 -0.80 1.61 7.27
C LEU A 147 -0.78 2.08 8.73
N LEU A 148 -0.60 3.38 8.99
CA LEU A 148 -0.75 3.97 10.32
C LEU A 148 -2.17 3.78 10.86
N ALA A 149 -3.19 4.02 10.03
CA ALA A 149 -4.59 3.79 10.43
C ALA A 149 -4.86 2.30 10.74
N LEU A 150 -4.36 1.37 9.92
CA LEU A 150 -4.52 -0.07 10.19
C LEU A 150 -3.79 -0.51 11.46
N ARG A 151 -2.62 0.09 11.75
CA ARG A 151 -1.93 -0.09 13.03
C ARG A 151 -2.78 0.43 14.20
N GLY A 152 -3.46 1.56 14.02
CA GLY A 152 -4.45 2.09 14.96
C GLY A 152 -5.58 1.11 15.25
N GLU A 153 -6.18 0.52 14.21
CA GLU A 153 -7.24 -0.49 14.33
C GLU A 153 -6.80 -1.71 15.13
N VAL A 154 -5.55 -2.15 14.94
CA VAL A 154 -4.96 -3.22 15.75
C VAL A 154 -4.82 -2.81 17.22
N LEU A 155 -4.38 -1.58 17.50
CA LEU A 155 -4.21 -1.08 18.87
C LEU A 155 -5.55 -0.90 19.58
N GLU A 156 -6.56 -0.38 18.89
CA GLU A 156 -7.94 -0.31 19.37
C GLU A 156 -8.46 -1.72 19.71
N GLY A 157 -8.24 -2.70 18.83
CA GLY A 157 -8.57 -4.11 19.10
C GLY A 157 -7.84 -4.71 20.32
N LEU A 158 -6.72 -4.12 20.74
CA LEU A 158 -5.97 -4.48 21.95
C LEU A 158 -6.38 -3.66 23.19
N GLY A 159 -7.34 -2.73 23.06
CA GLY A 159 -7.78 -1.83 24.13
C GLY A 159 -6.79 -0.70 24.43
N ARG A 160 -5.92 -0.35 23.47
CA ARG A 160 -4.95 0.76 23.58
C ARG A 160 -5.47 1.99 22.84
N ASP A 161 -6.64 2.46 23.25
CA ASP A 161 -7.42 3.47 22.51
C ASP A 161 -6.68 4.81 22.36
N ASP A 162 -5.95 5.26 23.37
CA ASP A 162 -5.17 6.50 23.31
C ASP A 162 -4.05 6.43 22.23
N ASP A 163 -3.37 5.28 22.14
CA ASP A 163 -2.34 5.07 21.12
C ASP A 163 -2.97 4.95 19.72
N ALA A 164 -4.15 4.32 19.62
CA ALA A 164 -4.90 4.21 18.38
C ALA A 164 -5.34 5.58 17.86
N LEU A 165 -5.88 6.43 18.74
CA LEU A 165 -6.31 7.79 18.40
C LEU A 165 -5.15 8.61 17.84
N LEU A 166 -3.96 8.54 18.46
CA LEU A 166 -2.77 9.22 17.96
C LEU A 166 -2.43 8.79 16.52
N LEU A 167 -2.51 7.49 16.21
CA LEU A 167 -2.23 7.01 14.86
C LEU A 167 -3.30 7.42 13.84
N TYR A 168 -4.57 7.43 14.26
CA TYR A 168 -5.66 7.92 13.42
C TYR A 168 -5.49 9.41 13.13
N GLU A 169 -5.12 10.22 14.11
CA GLU A 169 -4.81 11.64 13.93
C GLU A 169 -3.67 11.85 12.94
N GLN A 170 -2.56 11.11 13.10
CA GLN A 170 -1.44 11.16 12.14
C GLN A 170 -1.86 10.78 10.71
N ALA A 171 -2.66 9.72 10.55
CA ALA A 171 -3.16 9.31 9.24
C ALA A 171 -4.11 10.36 8.63
N LEU A 172 -4.96 10.99 9.45
CA LEU A 172 -5.88 12.04 9.02
C LEU A 172 -5.14 13.31 8.60
N ASP A 173 -4.12 13.72 9.37
CA ASP A 173 -3.27 14.86 9.03
C ASP A 173 -2.56 14.65 7.69
N MET A 174 -1.93 13.47 7.49
CA MET A 174 -1.31 13.12 6.20
C MET A 174 -2.31 13.17 5.04
N ASN A 175 -3.52 12.61 5.23
CA ASN A 175 -4.55 12.61 4.21
C ASN A 175 -5.08 14.01 3.90
N ARG A 176 -5.17 14.89 4.90
CA ARG A 176 -5.56 16.29 4.71
C ARG A 176 -4.53 17.02 3.88
N ASP A 177 -3.24 16.86 4.22
CA ASP A 177 -2.14 17.50 3.49
C ASP A 177 -2.14 17.07 2.01
N LEU A 178 -2.34 15.77 1.75
CA LEU A 178 -2.47 15.22 0.39
C LEU A 178 -3.68 15.77 -0.36
N LEU A 179 -4.84 15.87 0.32
CA LEU A 179 -6.05 16.39 -0.28
C LEU A 179 -5.91 17.87 -0.64
N ASP A 180 -5.33 18.66 0.26
CA ASP A 180 -5.07 20.09 0.05
C ASP A 180 -4.12 20.31 -1.14
N GLU A 181 -3.08 19.48 -1.26
CA GLU A 181 -2.16 19.50 -2.39
C GLU A 181 -2.88 19.26 -3.73
N VAL A 182 -3.68 18.19 -3.81
CA VAL A 182 -4.43 17.85 -5.04
C VAL A 182 -5.44 18.95 -5.40
N ILE A 183 -6.15 19.51 -4.42
CA ILE A 183 -7.13 20.59 -4.65
C ILE A 183 -6.43 21.86 -5.14
N GLN A 184 -5.26 22.21 -4.57
CA GLN A 184 -4.51 23.38 -4.99
C GLN A 184 -3.88 23.23 -6.38
N GLU A 185 -3.45 22.03 -6.76
CA GLU A 185 -2.94 21.74 -8.10
C GLU A 185 -4.05 21.85 -9.17
N VAL A 186 -5.28 21.41 -8.87
CA VAL A 186 -6.44 21.55 -9.78
C VAL A 186 -6.86 23.02 -9.97
N GLY A 187 -6.51 23.90 -9.03
CA GLY A 187 -6.78 25.34 -9.10
C GLY A 187 -5.74 26.17 -9.86
N ARG A 188 -4.63 25.58 -10.32
CA ARG A 188 -3.56 26.23 -11.10
C ARG A 188 -3.68 25.92 -12.60
#